data_AF-A0A7X0X4E5-F1
#
_entry.id   AF-A0A7X0X4E5-F1
#
_cell.length_a   1.000
_cell.length_b   1.000
_cell.length_c   1.000
_cell.angle_alpha   90.00
_cell.angle_beta   90.00
_cell.angle_gamma   90.00
#
_symmetry.space_group_name_H-M   'P 1'
#
loop_
_entity.id
_entity.type
_entity.pdbx_description
1 polymer ?
#
loop_
_entity_poly.entity_id
_entity_poly.type
_entity_poly.pdbx_seq_one_letter_code
_entity_poly.pdbx_strand_id
1 'polypeptide(L)'
;MAQLAMGGPGAGSTIDINPDEMTHIANELLAIANEFEGTIKPAIKELKANKYLTKGKAKPAMEKVPKANERVMELQDQYNMASSVVFDILQTMIDADRDIAEKIIAALDI
;
A
#
# COMPACT_ATOMS: atom_id res chain seq x y z
N MET A 1 11.13 -12.57 27.75
CA MET A 1 10.33 -13.76 28.16
C MET A 1 9.48 -14.19 26.98
N ALA A 2 9.75 -15.41 26.50
CA ALA A 2 8.93 -16.29 25.66
C ALA A 2 8.18 -15.71 24.44
N GLN A 3 8.78 -15.97 23.27
CA GLN A 3 8.19 -15.89 21.95
C GLN A 3 7.16 -17.02 21.77
N LEU A 4 5.91 -16.67 21.44
CA LEU A 4 4.88 -17.63 21.08
C LEU A 4 5.16 -18.17 19.67
N ALA A 5 5.67 -19.39 19.61
CA ALA A 5 5.81 -20.16 18.38
C ALA A 5 4.45 -20.71 17.97
N MET A 6 3.79 -20.07 17.01
CA MET A 6 2.63 -20.63 16.30
C MET A 6 3.13 -21.35 15.04
N GLY A 7 3.53 -22.60 15.20
CA GLY A 7 4.03 -23.46 14.13
C GLY A 7 2.91 -24.02 13.24
N GLY A 8 2.81 -23.49 12.02
CA GLY A 8 2.16 -24.11 10.86
C GLY A 8 3.10 -24.05 9.65
N PRO A 9 2.91 -24.85 8.59
CA PRO A 9 3.72 -24.73 7.39
C PRO A 9 3.40 -23.39 6.71
N GLY A 10 4.30 -22.41 6.92
CA GLY A 10 4.09 -20.99 6.64
C GLY A 10 4.50 -20.08 7.80
N ALA A 11 4.74 -20.64 8.98
CA ALA A 11 5.22 -19.92 10.15
C ALA A 11 6.72 -19.65 10.07
N GLY A 12 7.07 -18.37 9.99
CA GLY A 12 8.36 -17.89 10.48
C GLY A 12 9.42 -17.59 9.43
N SER A 13 9.07 -16.97 8.30
CA SER A 13 10.00 -15.94 7.81
C SER A 13 9.75 -14.71 8.67
N THR A 14 10.59 -14.49 9.67
CA THR A 14 10.70 -13.16 10.27
C THR A 14 11.11 -12.23 9.15
N ILE A 15 10.20 -11.34 8.75
CA ILE A 15 10.52 -10.27 7.81
C ILE A 15 11.39 -9.29 8.59
N ASP A 16 12.69 -9.33 8.31
CA ASP A 16 13.66 -8.38 8.83
C ASP A 16 13.72 -7.23 7.84
N ILE A 17 13.28 -6.05 8.28
CA ILE A 17 13.22 -4.84 7.48
C ILE A 17 13.57 -3.66 8.37
N ASN A 18 14.47 -2.80 7.89
CA ASN A 18 14.89 -1.63 8.64
C ASN A 18 13.91 -0.45 8.42
N PRO A 19 13.91 0.56 9.32
CA PRO A 19 13.03 1.72 9.20
C PRO A 19 13.23 2.53 7.91
N ASP A 20 14.44 2.57 7.36
CA ASP A 20 14.76 3.30 6.12
C ASP A 20 14.10 2.64 4.91
N GLU A 21 14.19 1.32 4.81
CA GLU A 21 13.52 0.50 3.79
C GLU A 21 12.00 0.60 3.93
N MET A 22 11.48 0.58 5.15
CA MET A 22 10.06 0.77 5.39
C MET A 22 9.59 2.18 4.98
N THR A 23 10.41 3.21 5.24
CA THR A 23 10.13 4.58 4.81
C THR A 23 10.18 4.72 3.29
N HIS A 24 11.11 4.02 2.63
CA HIS A 24 11.16 3.95 1.17
C HIS A 24 9.86 3.34 0.59
N ILE A 25 9.40 2.21 1.14
CA ILE A 25 8.14 1.57 0.73
C ILE A 25 6.96 2.53 0.93
N ALA A 26 6.88 3.23 2.07
CA ALA A 26 5.84 4.22 2.31
C ALA A 26 5.83 5.34 1.26
N ASN A 27 7.02 5.82 0.85
CA ASN A 27 7.14 6.83 -0.20
C ASN A 27 6.71 6.30 -1.58
N GLU A 28 7.05 5.06 -1.93
CA GLU A 28 6.58 4.43 -3.17
C GLU A 28 5.06 4.29 -3.19
N LEU A 29 4.47 3.87 -2.08
CA LEU A 29 3.02 3.76 -1.93
C LEU A 29 2.32 5.12 -2.08
N LEU A 30 2.89 6.18 -1.52
CA LEU A 30 2.42 7.56 -1.73
C LEU A 30 2.53 8.00 -3.20
N ALA A 31 3.63 7.65 -3.87
CA ALA A 31 3.81 7.94 -5.29
C ALA A 31 2.74 7.26 -6.15
N ILE A 32 2.45 5.98 -5.86
CA ILE A 32 1.39 5.22 -6.52
C ILE A 32 0.02 5.87 -6.27
N ALA A 33 -0.28 6.24 -5.01
CA ALA A 33 -1.54 6.91 -4.69
C ALA A 33 -1.71 8.23 -5.46
N ASN A 34 -0.64 9.02 -5.58
CA ASN A 34 -0.63 10.26 -6.36
C ASN A 34 -0.85 10.01 -7.85
N GLU A 35 -0.28 8.94 -8.42
CA GLU A 35 -0.51 8.57 -9.83
C GLU A 35 -1.97 8.15 -10.07
N PHE A 36 -2.56 7.42 -9.11
CA PHE A 36 -3.98 7.05 -9.16
C PHE A 36 -4.91 8.27 -9.17
N GLU A 37 -4.66 9.26 -8.30
CA GLU A 37 -5.46 10.48 -8.24
C GLU A 37 -5.21 11.42 -9.43
N GLY A 38 -3.93 11.63 -9.80
CA GLY A 38 -3.51 12.63 -10.76
C GLY A 38 -3.68 12.21 -12.23
N THR A 39 -3.53 10.92 -12.52
CA THR A 39 -3.47 10.42 -13.90
C THR A 39 -4.56 9.40 -14.19
N ILE A 40 -4.67 8.35 -13.37
CA ILE A 40 -5.49 7.19 -13.67
C ILE A 40 -6.99 7.50 -13.52
N LYS A 41 -7.42 8.11 -12.40
CA LYS A 41 -8.82 8.49 -12.21
C LYS A 41 -9.34 9.45 -13.30
N PRO A 42 -8.62 10.52 -13.67
CA PRO A 42 -8.98 11.36 -14.81
C PRO A 42 -9.09 10.58 -16.11
N ALA A 43 -8.10 9.74 -16.44
CA ALA A 43 -8.11 8.93 -17.66
C ALA A 43 -9.31 7.97 -17.72
N ILE A 44 -9.65 7.31 -16.61
CA ILE A 44 -10.85 6.45 -16.51
C ILE A 44 -12.12 7.28 -16.73
N LYS A 45 -12.20 8.50 -16.17
CA LYS A 45 -13.34 9.40 -16.35
C LYS A 45 -13.48 9.83 -17.81
N GLU A 46 -12.39 10.19 -18.46
CA GLU A 46 -12.36 10.52 -19.89
C GLU A 46 -12.77 9.32 -20.76
N LEU A 47 -12.25 8.12 -20.47
CA LEU A 47 -12.62 6.89 -21.15
C LEU A 47 -14.11 6.57 -21.00
N LYS A 48 -14.69 6.76 -19.81
CA LYS A 48 -16.13 6.60 -19.56
C LYS A 48 -16.97 7.65 -20.29
N ALA A 49 -16.47 8.88 -20.42
CA ALA A 49 -17.16 9.96 -21.11
C ALA A 49 -17.06 9.86 -22.65
N ASN A 50 -16.01 9.20 -23.15
CA ASN A 50 -15.79 9.04 -24.58
C ASN A 50 -16.77 8.03 -25.18
N LYS A 51 -17.68 8.52 -26.05
CA LYS A 51 -18.70 7.70 -26.74
C LYS A 51 -18.16 6.88 -27.93
N TYR A 52 -16.88 6.53 -27.96
CA TYR A 52 -16.30 5.93 -29.16
C TYR A 52 -16.45 4.41 -29.18
N LEU A 53 -16.88 3.93 -30.36
CA LEU A 53 -16.98 2.52 -30.79
C LEU A 53 -18.17 1.73 -30.22
N THR A 54 -19.37 2.31 -30.34
CA THR A 54 -20.65 1.63 -30.04
C THR A 54 -21.05 0.56 -31.07
N LYS A 55 -20.31 0.40 -32.18
CA LYS A 55 -20.64 -0.52 -33.29
C LYS A 55 -19.36 -1.06 -33.97
N GLY A 56 -19.49 -2.18 -34.69
CA GLY A 56 -18.42 -2.78 -35.49
C GLY A 56 -17.45 -3.66 -34.70
N LYS A 57 -16.27 -3.95 -35.27
CA LYS A 57 -15.25 -4.87 -34.72
C LYS A 57 -14.70 -4.47 -33.35
N ALA A 58 -14.91 -3.23 -32.92
CA ALA A 58 -14.42 -2.70 -31.66
C ALA A 58 -15.39 -2.91 -30.47
N LYS A 59 -16.67 -3.21 -30.73
CA LYS A 59 -17.67 -3.48 -29.69
C LYS A 59 -17.23 -4.52 -28.64
N PRO A 60 -16.70 -5.71 -29.00
CA PRO A 60 -16.27 -6.71 -28.00
C PRO A 60 -15.05 -6.26 -27.17
N ALA A 61 -14.22 -5.34 -27.68
CA ALA A 61 -13.15 -4.75 -26.89
C ALA A 61 -13.70 -3.74 -25.89
N MET A 62 -14.66 -2.91 -26.32
CA MET A 62 -15.33 -1.92 -25.46
C MET A 62 -16.16 -2.55 -24.34
N GLU A 63 -16.70 -3.76 -24.53
CA GLU A 63 -17.41 -4.49 -23.47
C GLU A 63 -16.49 -4.88 -22.28
N LYS A 64 -15.17 -5.01 -22.49
CA LYS A 64 -14.21 -5.32 -21.43
C LYS A 64 -13.72 -4.08 -20.66
N VAL A 65 -13.89 -2.89 -21.23
CA VAL A 65 -13.39 -1.63 -20.66
C VAL A 65 -13.99 -1.32 -19.29
N PRO A 66 -15.32 -1.47 -19.03
CA PRO A 66 -15.88 -1.24 -17.71
C PRO A 66 -15.27 -2.12 -16.63
N LYS A 67 -15.15 -3.42 -16.90
CA LYS A 67 -14.55 -4.40 -15.98
C LYS A 67 -13.07 -4.13 -15.73
N ALA A 68 -12.32 -3.73 -16.76
CA ALA A 68 -10.93 -3.34 -16.60
C ALA A 68 -10.81 -2.09 -15.70
N ASN A 69 -11.66 -1.08 -15.91
CA ASN A 69 -11.67 0.11 -15.07
C ASN A 69 -12.03 -0.21 -13.61
N GLU A 70 -12.97 -1.11 -13.36
CA GLU A 70 -13.29 -1.59 -12.00
C GLU A 70 -12.09 -2.26 -11.35
N ARG A 71 -11.39 -3.17 -12.05
CA ARG A 71 -10.17 -3.81 -11.53
C ARG A 71 -9.07 -2.81 -11.20
N VAL A 72 -8.93 -1.75 -11.99
CA VAL A 72 -7.96 -0.68 -11.70
C VAL A 72 -8.34 0.07 -10.43
N MET A 73 -9.63 0.33 -10.19
CA MET A 73 -10.07 0.94 -8.93
C MET A 73 -9.88 0.00 -7.73
N GLU A 74 -10.11 -1.31 -7.89
CA GLU A 74 -9.81 -2.29 -6.84
C GLU A 74 -8.32 -2.32 -6.48
N LEU A 75 -7.42 -2.13 -7.45
CA LEU A 75 -5.98 -1.98 -7.17
C LEU A 75 -5.70 -0.76 -6.31
N GLN A 76 -6.37 0.38 -6.56
CA GLN A 76 -6.25 1.56 -5.70
C GLN A 76 -6.61 1.22 -4.25
N ASP A 77 -7.73 0.53 -4.03
CA ASP A 77 -8.17 0.15 -2.69
C ASP A 77 -7.17 -0.78 -1.99
N GLN A 78 -6.59 -1.72 -2.73
CA GLN A 78 -5.55 -2.61 -2.20
C GLN A 78 -4.28 -1.86 -1.80
N TYR A 79 -3.81 -0.92 -2.62
CA TYR A 79 -2.67 -0.08 -2.29
C TYR A 79 -2.94 0.82 -1.09
N ASN A 80 -4.14 1.37 -0.96
CA ASN A 80 -4.54 2.15 0.21
C ASN A 80 -4.52 1.31 1.50
N MET A 81 -5.06 0.09 1.44
CA MET A 81 -5.02 -0.83 2.57
C MET A 81 -3.58 -1.21 2.95
N ALA A 82 -2.73 -1.53 1.96
CA ALA A 82 -1.32 -1.82 2.20
C ALA A 82 -0.58 -0.61 2.81
N SER A 83 -0.88 0.59 2.34
CA SER A 83 -0.32 1.84 2.87
C SER A 83 -0.65 2.03 4.34
N SER A 84 -1.91 1.80 4.74
CA SER A 84 -2.32 1.88 6.15
C SER A 84 -1.46 0.98 7.03
N VAL A 85 -1.26 -0.27 6.61
CA VAL A 85 -0.45 -1.24 7.37
C VAL A 85 1.01 -0.80 7.46
N VAL A 86 1.59 -0.29 6.37
CA VAL A 86 2.97 0.21 6.36
C VAL A 86 3.15 1.41 7.29
N PHE A 87 2.21 2.36 7.27
CA PHE A 87 2.25 3.52 8.16
C PHE A 87 2.08 3.13 9.64
N ASP A 88 1.21 2.17 9.94
CA ASP A 88 1.05 1.66 11.31
C ASP A 88 2.33 0.99 11.83
N ILE A 89 3.04 0.25 10.95
CA ILE A 89 4.33 -0.37 11.30
C ILE A 89 5.40 0.70 11.54
N LEU A 90 5.49 1.71 10.68
CA LEU A 90 6.42 2.84 10.86
C LEU A 90 6.18 3.56 12.19
N GLN A 91 4.91 3.81 12.53
CA GLN A 91 4.56 4.43 13.80
C GLN A 91 5.00 3.55 14.98
N THR A 92 4.79 2.24 14.89
CA THR A 92 5.24 1.29 15.92
C THR A 92 6.77 1.29 16.06
N MET A 93 7.52 1.38 14.97
CA MET A 93 8.99 1.49 15.00
C MET A 93 9.44 2.78 15.71
N ILE A 94 8.80 3.90 15.41
CA ILE A 94 9.08 5.20 16.07
C ILE A 94 8.81 5.13 17.58
N ASP A 95 7.70 4.54 17.98
CA ASP A 95 7.33 4.46 19.39
C ASP A 95 8.25 3.48 20.15
N ALA A 96 8.66 2.38 19.52
CA ALA A 96 9.67 1.49 20.08
C ALA A 96 11.03 2.19 20.31
N ASP A 97 11.47 3.00 19.34
CA ASP A 97 12.72 3.77 19.48
C ASP A 97 12.63 4.82 20.61
N ARG A 98 11.48 5.48 20.77
CA ARG A 98 11.23 6.41 21.88
C ARG A 98 11.30 5.71 23.24
N ASP A 99 10.62 4.57 23.37
CA ASP A 99 10.62 3.78 24.60
C ASP A 99 12.03 3.31 24.99
N ILE A 100 12.84 2.93 24.01
CA ILE A 100 14.23 2.54 24.23
C ILE A 100 15.06 3.75 24.67
N ALA A 101 14.91 4.89 24.00
CA ALA A 101 15.61 6.13 24.35
C ALA A 101 15.30 6.57 25.79
N GLU A 102 14.03 6.55 26.20
CA GLU A 102 13.62 6.89 27.57
C GLU A 102 14.26 5.95 28.61
N LYS A 103 14.30 4.65 28.33
CA LYS A 103 14.96 3.66 29.21
C LYS A 103 16.46 3.89 29.30
N ILE A 104 17.12 4.26 28.21
CA ILE A 104 18.54 4.59 28.19
C ILE A 104 18.81 5.84 29.03
N ILE A 105 18.01 6.89 28.87
CA ILE A 105 18.11 8.13 29.66
C ILE A 105 17.94 7.81 31.15
N ALA A 106 16.91 7.06 31.51
CA ALA A 106 16.67 6.65 32.91
C ALA A 106 17.80 5.80 33.49
N ALA A 107 18.45 4.95 32.67
CA ALA A 107 19.57 4.12 33.10
C ALA A 107 20.89 4.89 33.23
N LEU A 108 21.03 6.03 32.54
CA LEU A 108 22.21 6.89 32.59
C LEU A 108 22.19 7.89 33.77
N ASP A 109 21.08 7.97 34.52
CA ASP A 109 20.91 8.74 35.77
C ASP A 109 21.48 10.18 35.68
N ILE A 110 21.15 10.88 34.59
CA ILE A 110 21.25 12.35 34.46
C ILE A 110 19.88 12.95 34.75
#